data_AF-A0A1Q2CBD6-F1
#
_entry.id   AF-A0A1Q2CBD6-F1
#
_cell.length_a   1.000
_cell.length_b   1.000
_cell.length_c   1.000
_cell.angle_alpha   90.00
_cell.angle_beta   90.00
_cell.angle_gamma   90.00
#
_symmetry.space_group_name_H-M   'P 1'
#
loop_
_entity.id
_entity.type
_entity.pdbx_description
1 polymer ?
#
loop_
_entity_poly.entity_id
_entity_poly.type
_entity_poly.pdbx_seq_one_letter_code
_entity_poly.pdbx_strand_id
1 'polypeptide(L)' 'MSVKKKFENLPGWLKAIMAVGGTADVVLRVVAMIDIIKRDATEINGPKKVWIPALSAVSSMGILPAAYFRWGRRKY' A
#
# COMPACT_ATOMS: atom_id res chain seq x y z
N MET A 1 28.36 -21.72 3.80
CA MET A 1 27.33 -22.18 2.84
C MET A 1 26.09 -21.31 3.05
N SER A 2 25.74 -20.41 2.11
CA SER A 2 24.59 -19.51 2.27
C SER A 2 23.31 -20.32 2.09
N VAL A 3 22.55 -20.55 3.16
CA VAL A 3 21.25 -21.22 3.11
C VAL A 3 20.29 -20.26 2.42
N LYS A 4 20.24 -20.29 1.08
CA LYS A 4 19.19 -19.62 0.32
C LYS A 4 17.88 -20.31 0.66
N LYS A 5 17.06 -19.70 1.53
CA LYS A 5 15.68 -20.15 1.76
C LYS A 5 14.94 -20.06 0.43
N LYS A 6 14.70 -21.22 -0.20
CA LYS A 6 13.87 -21.32 -1.40
C LYS A 6 12.43 -21.01 -1.02
N PHE A 7 11.75 -20.22 -1.84
CA PHE A 7 10.33 -19.91 -1.70
C PHE A 7 9.49 -21.20 -1.56
N GLU A 8 9.89 -22.26 -2.26
CA GLU A 8 9.28 -23.59 -2.22
C GLU A 8 9.21 -24.19 -0.81
N ASN A 9 10.17 -23.87 0.07
CA ASN A 9 10.27 -24.42 1.43
C ASN A 9 9.47 -23.63 2.47
N LEU A 10 8.72 -22.59 2.06
CA LEU A 10 7.87 -21.83 2.98
C LEU A 10 6.60 -22.63 3.34
N PRO A 11 6.12 -22.54 4.60
CA PRO A 11 4.81 -23.05 4.99
C PRO A 11 3.70 -22.50 4.08
N GLY A 12 2.71 -23.33 3.76
CA GLY A 12 1.61 -22.94 2.87
C GLY A 12 0.86 -21.68 3.34
N TRP A 13 0.63 -21.54 4.65
CA TRP A 13 -0.01 -20.36 5.22
C TRP A 13 0.79 -19.07 4.99
N LEU A 14 2.12 -19.14 5.02
CA LEU A 14 2.98 -17.99 4.80
C LEU A 14 3.00 -17.58 3.32
N LYS A 15 3.01 -18.56 2.40
CA LYS A 15 2.82 -18.30 0.96
C LYS A 15 1.47 -17.64 0.69
N ALA A 16 0.40 -18.11 1.36
CA ALA A 16 -0.93 -17.52 1.24
C ALA A 16 -0.97 -16.07 1.76
N ILE A 17 -0.38 -15.78 2.92
CA ILE A 17 -0.29 -14.41 3.45
C ILE A 17 0.49 -13.50 2.49
N MET A 18 1.60 -13.97 1.94
CA MET A 18 2.38 -13.19 0.97
C MET A 18 1.59 -12.91 -0.31
N ALA A 19 0.88 -13.92 -0.83
CA ALA A 19 0.04 -13.75 -2.02
C ALA A 19 -1.10 -12.76 -1.76
N VAL A 20 -1.88 -12.97 -0.70
CA VAL A 20 -3.01 -12.10 -0.35
C VAL A 20 -2.54 -10.68 -0.02
N GLY A 21 -1.50 -10.54 0.80
CA GLY A 21 -0.94 -9.25 1.18
C GLY A 21 -0.37 -8.48 0.00
N GLY A 22 0.31 -9.16 -0.93
CA GLY A 22 0.81 -8.56 -2.17
C GLY A 22 -0.31 -8.08 -3.08
N THR A 23 -1.32 -8.92 -3.32
CA THR A 23 -2.49 -8.54 -4.13
C THR A 23 -3.26 -7.37 -3.50
N ALA A 24 -3.50 -7.42 -2.20
CA ALA A 24 -4.18 -6.33 -1.48
C ALA A 24 -3.39 -5.02 -1.55
N ASP A 25 -2.06 -5.06 -1.38
CA ASP A 25 -1.21 -3.87 -1.49
C ASP A 25 -1.30 -3.21 -2.87
N VAL A 26 -1.22 -4.00 -3.94
CA VAL A 26 -1.32 -3.48 -5.32
C VAL A 26 -2.67 -2.84 -5.57
N VAL A 27 -3.76 -3.53 -5.22
CA VAL A 27 -5.13 -3.01 -5.42
C VAL A 27 -5.33 -1.73 -4.63
N LEU A 28 -5.02 -1.73 -3.33
CA LEU A 28 -5.21 -0.56 -2.48
C LEU A 28 -4.36 0.62 -2.94
N ARG A 29 -3.12 0.38 -3.39
CA ARG A 29 -2.23 1.42 -3.90
C ARG A 29 -2.80 2.08 -5.14
N VAL A 30 -3.28 1.30 -6.11
CA VAL A 30 -3.89 1.83 -7.33
C VAL A 30 -5.13 2.66 -7.00
N VAL A 31 -6.01 2.16 -6.13
CA VAL A 31 -7.20 2.91 -5.70
C VAL A 31 -6.81 4.20 -4.97
N ALA A 32 -5.79 4.16 -4.10
CA ALA A 32 -5.32 5.34 -3.37
C ALA A 32 -4.73 6.39 -4.32
N MET A 33 -3.97 5.96 -5.34
CA MET A 33 -3.44 6.84 -6.39
C MET A 33 -4.56 7.49 -7.21
N ILE A 34 -5.60 6.73 -7.58
CA ILE A 34 -6.75 7.30 -8.30
C ILE A 34 -7.50 8.31 -7.40
N ASP A 35 -7.70 8.00 -6.12
CA ASP A 35 -8.40 8.87 -5.17
C ASP A 35 -7.65 10.19 -4.94
N ILE A 36 -6.33 10.16 -4.72
CA ILE A 36 -5.52 11.37 -4.49
C ILE A 36 -5.45 12.30 -5.71
N ILE A 37 -5.42 11.72 -6.92
CA ILE A 37 -5.40 12.50 -8.16
C ILE A 37 -6.74 13.22 -8.35
N LYS A 38 -7.86 12.56 -8.03
CA LYS A 38 -9.22 13.09 -8.22
C LYS A 38 -9.64 14.12 -7.18
N ARG A 39 -9.19 13.99 -5.93
CA ARG A 39 -9.54 14.90 -4.82
C ARG A 39 -8.84 16.24 -4.95
N ASP A 40 -9.43 17.31 -4.43
CA ASP A 40 -8.75 18.59 -4.31
C ASP A 40 -7.75 18.63 -3.15
N ALA A 41 -6.82 19.57 -3.16
CA ALA A 41 -5.82 19.70 -2.10
C ALA A 41 -6.44 20.03 -0.73
N THR A 42 -7.61 20.66 -0.70
CA THR A 42 -8.37 21.01 0.51
C THR A 42 -9.06 19.80 1.15
N GLU A 43 -9.26 18.71 0.40
CA GLU A 43 -9.87 17.47 0.85
C GLU A 43 -8.85 16.45 1.38
N ILE A 44 -7.57 16.80 1.36
CA ILE A 44 -6.47 15.91 1.75
C ILE A 44 -5.74 16.52 2.95
N ASN A 45 -5.54 15.70 3.98
CA ASN A 45 -4.72 16.07 5.12
C ASN A 45 -3.24 15.91 4.74
N GLY A 46 -2.54 17.05 4.72
CA GLY A 46 -1.13 17.12 4.35
C GLY A 46 -0.90 17.30 2.84
N PRO A 47 0.37 17.47 2.41
CA PRO A 47 0.67 17.81 1.03
C PRO A 47 0.49 16.60 0.10
N LYS A 48 -0.25 16.78 -1.01
CA LYS A 48 -0.32 15.78 -2.09
C LYS A 48 1.06 15.31 -2.56
N LYS A 49 2.02 16.25 -2.61
CA LYS A 49 3.40 16.00 -3.01
C LYS A 49 4.16 15.04 -2.09
N VAL A 50 3.66 14.77 -0.88
CA VAL A 50 4.21 13.76 0.03
C VAL A 50 3.51 12.42 -0.16
N TRP A 51 2.18 12.44 -0.24
CA TRP A 51 1.38 11.23 -0.40
C TRP A 51 1.64 10.50 -1.71
N ILE A 52 1.72 11.21 -2.84
CA ILE A 52 1.96 10.60 -4.15
C ILE A 52 3.25 9.78 -4.20
N PRO A 53 4.44 10.35 -3.87
CA PRO A 53 5.68 9.56 -3.87
C PRO A 53 5.72 8.49 -2.79
N ALA A 54 5.08 8.71 -1.64
CA ALA A 54 4.98 7.67 -0.61
C ALA A 54 4.18 6.46 -1.14
N LEU A 55 3.00 6.70 -1.71
CA LEU A 55 2.14 5.65 -2.28
C LEU A 55 2.82 4.95 -3.47
N SER A 56 3.63 5.65 -4.28
CA SER A 56 4.29 5.02 -5.43
C SER A 56 5.50 4.16 -5.04
N ALA A 57 6.33 4.61 -4.10
CA ALA A 57 7.63 3.99 -3.82
C ALA A 57 7.61 2.97 -2.67
N VAL A 58 6.69 3.11 -1.71
CA VAL A 58 6.71 2.30 -0.49
C VAL A 58 5.78 1.08 -0.62
N SER A 59 6.38 -0.12 -0.59
CA SER A 59 5.65 -1.38 -0.45
C SER A 59 5.46 -1.74 1.01
N SER A 60 4.20 -1.93 1.42
CA SER A 60 3.84 -2.01 2.85
C SER A 60 2.75 -3.03 3.16
N MET A 61 2.48 -3.98 2.25
CA MET A 61 1.37 -4.95 2.40
C MET A 61 0.01 -4.28 2.66
N GLY A 62 -0.24 -3.13 2.03
CA GLY A 62 -1.49 -2.38 2.11
C GLY A 62 -1.57 -1.41 3.28
N ILE A 63 -0.59 -1.38 4.19
CA ILE A 63 -0.61 -0.52 5.38
C ILE A 63 -0.60 0.97 4.99
N LEU A 64 0.30 1.38 4.09
CA LEU A 64 0.41 2.79 3.68
C LEU A 64 -0.82 3.28 2.90
N PRO A 65 -1.35 2.55 1.90
CA PRO A 65 -2.64 2.88 1.29
C PRO A 65 -3.79 2.97 2.31
N ALA A 66 -3.87 2.03 3.26
CA ALA A 66 -4.88 2.07 4.31
C ALA A 66 -4.75 3.32 5.21
N ALA A 67 -3.52 3.70 5.55
CA ALA A 67 -3.22 4.92 6.30
C ALA A 67 -3.67 6.18 5.55
N TYR A 68 -3.44 6.24 4.23
CA TYR A 68 -3.95 7.31 3.38
C TYR A 68 -5.48 7.40 3.44
N PHE A 69 -6.20 6.29 3.26
CA PHE A 69 -7.67 6.32 3.28
C PHE A 69 -8.24 6.71 4.64
N ARG A 70 -7.54 6.38 5.73
CA ARG A 70 -8.00 6.61 7.11
C ARG A 70 -7.66 8.00 7.65
N TRP A 71 -6.48 8.52 7.32
CA TRP A 71 -5.95 9.78 7.88
C TRP A 71 -5.59 10.81 6.80
N GLY A 72 -5.16 10.36 5.62
CA GLY A 72 -4.82 11.24 4.50
C GLY A 72 -6.04 11.90 3.85
N ARG A 73 -7.22 11.29 3.92
CA ARG A 73 -8.47 11.93 3.48
C ARG A 73 -9.06 12.78 4.59
N ARG A 74 -9.53 13.98 4.25
CA ARG A 74 -10.38 14.79 5.13
C ARG A 74 -11.81 14.27 5.00
N LYS A 75 -12.40 13.84 6.11
CA LYS A 75 -13.85 13.61 6.18
C LYS A 75 -14.51 14.98 6.37
N TYR A 76 -15.52 15.25 5.55
CA TYR A 76 -16.44 16.36 5.75
C TYR A 76 -17.17 16.21 7.09
#